data_AF-A0A4Q3XMC0-F1
#
_entry.id   AF-A0A4Q3XMC0-F1
#
_cell.length_a   1.000
_cell.length_b   1.000
_cell.length_c   1.000
_cell.angle_alpha   90.00
_cell.angle_beta   90.00
_cell.angle_gamma   90.00
#
_symmetry.space_group_name_H-M   'P 1'
#
loop_
_entity.id
_entity.type
_entity.pdbx_description
1 polymer ?
#
loop_
_entity_poly.entity_id
_entity_poly.type
_entity_poly.pdbx_seq_one_letter_code
_entity_poly.pdbx_strand_id
1 'polypeptide(L)'
;MRTVGIFRRKDKAAEVEKPAATEVDTEEVRDVETDAAVGEPVTATSDDSADDARTDPAVAADENADELARTPRLNSREVDRSKGPFDRTEVDDLEGRVDFGSIAIVPIAEMELRLDVDESGQEITGLTAIVGESACQMQVFAAPKSSGVWDGIRGEIHDNLLSTGGTAQEMVGALGYELHVRMPATGPDGRTTHSAATFVGVDGPRWFLRAVLSGKAAMEDEAAEQMLEFIRGVVVTRGGEPRAPRELLPLRLPENTEPVREYDEAGEQLPNPFDRGPEITEIR
;
A
#
# COMPACT_ATOMS: atom_id res chain seq x y z
N MET A 1 0.95 1.84 13.05
CA MET A 1 1.19 2.90 12.06
C MET A 1 -0.03 3.80 12.03
N ARG A 2 0.10 5.05 12.48
CA ARG A 2 -0.95 6.07 12.34
C ARG A 2 -0.65 6.87 11.07
N THR A 3 -1.68 7.30 10.36
CA THR A 3 -1.54 7.96 9.06
C THR A 3 -2.23 9.32 9.11
N VAL A 4 -1.56 10.37 8.64
CA VAL A 4 -2.10 11.74 8.58
C VAL A 4 -2.15 12.19 7.12
N GLY A 5 -3.33 12.57 6.63
CA GLY A 5 -3.55 13.06 5.26
C GLY A 5 -3.52 14.58 5.19
N ILE A 6 -2.86 15.17 4.17
CA ILE A 6 -2.50 16.61 4.20
C ILE A 6 -2.93 17.43 2.95
N PHE A 7 -3.62 16.90 1.92
CA PHE A 7 -4.05 17.78 0.81
C PHE A 7 -5.28 17.33 0.02
N ARG A 8 -6.20 18.27 -0.25
CA ARG A 8 -7.25 18.19 -1.30
C ARG A 8 -7.48 19.57 -1.88
N ARG A 9 -7.19 19.78 -3.17
CA ARG A 9 -7.60 21.00 -3.89
C ARG A 9 -9.01 20.81 -4.43
N LYS A 10 -9.87 21.81 -4.22
CA LYS A 10 -11.31 21.76 -4.55
C LYS A 10 -11.60 22.82 -5.62
N ASP A 11 -11.95 22.38 -6.83
CA ASP A 11 -12.65 23.20 -7.81
C ASP A 11 -14.17 22.93 -7.72
N LYS A 12 -14.96 23.98 -7.97
CA LYS A 12 -16.38 24.10 -7.61
C LYS A 12 -17.27 24.19 -8.86
N ALA A 13 -18.47 23.59 -8.73
CA ALA A 13 -19.68 23.60 -9.59
C ALA A 13 -19.69 22.58 -10.76
N ALA A 14 -20.76 21.82 -11.04
CA ALA A 14 -22.19 22.07 -10.80
C ALA A 14 -23.01 20.78 -10.51
N GLU A 15 -24.21 21.03 -9.99
CA GLU A 15 -25.25 20.20 -9.38
C GLU A 15 -26.19 19.49 -10.39
N VAL A 16 -26.96 18.50 -9.88
CA VAL A 16 -28.22 17.85 -10.36
C VAL A 16 -28.08 16.33 -10.24
N GLU A 17 -28.93 15.50 -9.63
CA GLU A 17 -30.12 15.59 -8.76
C GLU A 17 -30.40 14.11 -8.35
N LYS A 18 -30.80 13.85 -7.10
CA LYS A 18 -31.25 12.53 -6.60
C LYS A 18 -32.79 12.40 -6.78
N PRO A 19 -33.34 11.17 -6.81
CA PRO A 19 -34.04 10.65 -5.61
C PRO A 19 -33.75 9.13 -5.40
N ALA A 20 -33.57 8.53 -4.22
CA ALA A 20 -34.43 8.35 -3.03
C ALA A 20 -35.82 7.77 -3.37
N ALA A 21 -36.42 6.78 -2.71
CA ALA A 21 -36.12 5.74 -1.72
C ALA A 21 -37.45 4.97 -1.57
N THR A 22 -37.48 3.65 -1.33
CA THR A 22 -38.59 3.05 -0.56
C THR A 22 -38.19 1.67 -0.01
N GLU A 23 -38.14 1.57 1.31
CA GLU A 23 -38.22 0.34 2.11
C GLU A 23 -39.69 -0.10 2.18
N VAL A 24 -40.00 -1.40 2.08
CA VAL A 24 -41.09 -2.03 2.87
C VAL A 24 -40.71 -3.46 3.21
N ASP A 25 -41.01 -3.78 4.46
CA ASP A 25 -40.75 -4.94 5.28
C ASP A 25 -41.74 -6.11 5.02
N THR A 26 -41.31 -7.31 5.44
CA THR A 26 -42.03 -8.55 5.86
C THR A 26 -43.32 -9.03 5.15
N GLU A 27 -43.34 -10.32 4.74
CA GLU A 27 -44.27 -11.29 5.34
C GLU A 27 -43.84 -12.76 5.13
N GLU A 28 -44.04 -13.52 6.21
CA GLU A 28 -43.87 -14.95 6.41
C GLU A 28 -44.99 -15.74 5.69
N VAL A 29 -44.67 -16.86 5.03
CA VAL A 29 -45.66 -17.93 4.78
C VAL A 29 -45.00 -19.30 4.89
N ARG A 30 -45.50 -20.06 5.86
CA ARG A 30 -45.24 -21.47 6.13
C ARG A 30 -46.16 -22.38 5.31
N ASP A 31 -45.57 -23.50 4.89
CA ASP A 31 -46.05 -24.89 4.76
C ASP A 31 -47.51 -25.19 4.39
N VAL A 32 -47.68 -25.94 3.28
CA VAL A 32 -48.66 -27.04 3.17
C VAL A 32 -48.07 -28.19 2.32
N GLU A 33 -48.06 -29.39 2.93
CA GLU A 33 -47.84 -30.74 2.39
C GLU A 33 -48.61 -31.00 1.08
N THR A 34 -48.33 -31.97 0.20
CA THR A 34 -48.36 -33.42 0.43
C THR A 34 -48.16 -34.15 -0.92
N ASP A 35 -47.98 -35.48 -0.83
CA ASP A 35 -48.18 -36.54 -1.84
C ASP A 35 -46.87 -37.14 -2.39
N ALA A 36 -46.21 -38.01 -1.61
CA ALA A 36 -46.36 -39.48 -1.57
C ALA A 36 -45.86 -40.17 -2.85
N ALA A 37 -44.68 -40.80 -2.78
CA ALA A 37 -44.49 -42.26 -2.60
C ALA A 37 -44.10 -42.89 -3.96
N VAL A 38 -43.25 -43.90 -4.12
CA VAL A 38 -42.80 -45.05 -3.33
C VAL A 38 -41.46 -45.50 -3.94
N GLY A 39 -40.53 -46.07 -3.15
CA GLY A 39 -39.57 -47.03 -3.71
C GLY A 39 -38.21 -47.17 -3.05
N GLU A 40 -38.17 -47.65 -1.81
CA GLU A 40 -37.06 -48.45 -1.26
C GLU A 40 -37.63 -49.85 -0.92
N PRO A 41 -36.83 -50.90 -0.58
CA PRO A 41 -35.38 -50.96 -0.34
C PRO A 41 -34.70 -52.19 -1.01
N VAL A 42 -33.37 -52.33 -0.89
CA VAL A 42 -32.71 -53.49 -0.25
C VAL A 42 -31.18 -53.28 -0.10
N THR A 43 -30.77 -53.24 1.16
CA THR A 43 -29.58 -53.84 1.83
C THR A 43 -28.69 -54.79 1.01
N ALA A 44 -27.40 -55.02 1.25
CA ALA A 44 -26.33 -54.48 2.08
C ALA A 44 -25.07 -55.34 1.80
N THR A 45 -23.89 -54.73 1.88
CA THR A 45 -22.65 -55.27 2.48
C THR A 45 -21.71 -56.25 1.75
N SER A 46 -20.42 -55.92 1.90
CA SER A 46 -19.14 -56.63 1.65
C SER A 46 -18.69 -56.78 0.20
N ASP A 47 -17.42 -56.89 -0.16
CA ASP A 47 -16.07 -56.50 0.32
C ASP A 47 -15.14 -57.05 -0.80
N ASP A 48 -13.94 -56.51 -0.90
CA ASP A 48 -12.75 -57.12 -1.51
C ASP A 48 -12.40 -56.94 -3.01
N SER A 49 -11.20 -56.35 -3.15
CA SER A 49 -10.13 -56.57 -4.13
C SER A 49 -10.12 -55.96 -5.55
N ALA A 50 -9.17 -55.02 -5.67
CA ALA A 50 -8.15 -54.83 -6.71
C ALA A 50 -8.57 -54.58 -8.16
N ASP A 51 -8.21 -53.40 -8.71
CA ASP A 51 -7.26 -53.32 -9.83
C ASP A 51 -6.79 -51.86 -10.10
N ASP A 52 -5.63 -51.81 -10.74
CA ASP A 52 -4.70 -50.77 -11.18
C ASP A 52 -5.25 -49.42 -11.72
N ALA A 53 -4.59 -48.32 -11.30
CA ALA A 53 -4.12 -47.23 -12.19
C ALA A 53 -3.50 -46.10 -11.35
N ARG A 54 -2.17 -46.15 -11.20
CA ARG A 54 -1.37 -44.97 -10.85
C ARG A 54 -1.39 -44.00 -12.03
N THR A 55 -1.92 -42.80 -11.82
CA THR A 55 -1.67 -41.65 -12.70
C THR A 55 -0.97 -40.61 -11.86
N ASP A 56 0.36 -40.54 -12.01
CA ASP A 56 1.17 -39.41 -11.54
C ASP A 56 0.62 -38.11 -12.15
N PRO A 57 0.19 -37.11 -11.36
CA PRO A 57 0.12 -35.77 -11.88
C PRO A 57 1.56 -35.27 -11.97
N ALA A 58 2.07 -35.20 -13.21
CA ALA A 58 3.28 -34.49 -13.53
C ALA A 58 3.19 -33.08 -12.92
N VAL A 59 3.98 -32.86 -11.87
CA VAL A 59 4.38 -31.53 -11.44
C VAL A 59 5.06 -30.87 -12.63
N ALA A 60 4.33 -29.98 -13.31
CA ALA A 60 4.92 -29.02 -14.21
C ALA A 60 5.85 -28.16 -13.36
N ALA A 61 7.13 -28.54 -13.36
CA ALA A 61 8.19 -27.69 -12.84
C ALA A 61 8.14 -26.40 -13.66
N ASP A 62 7.96 -25.29 -12.94
CA ASP A 62 7.94 -23.95 -13.50
C ASP A 62 9.29 -23.68 -14.20
N GLU A 63 9.29 -23.78 -15.53
CA GLU A 63 10.48 -23.57 -16.35
C GLU A 63 11.01 -22.13 -16.27
N ASN A 64 10.28 -21.17 -15.65
CA ASN A 64 10.76 -19.80 -15.44
C ASN A 64 11.68 -19.64 -14.21
N ALA A 65 11.63 -20.58 -13.25
CA ALA A 65 12.48 -20.49 -12.06
C ALA A 65 13.97 -20.71 -12.38
N ASP A 66 14.26 -21.51 -13.41
CA ASP A 66 15.64 -21.86 -13.83
C ASP A 66 16.25 -20.80 -14.77
N GLU A 67 15.45 -19.95 -15.41
CA GLU A 67 15.93 -18.87 -16.28
C GLU A 67 16.47 -17.68 -15.47
N LEU A 68 15.80 -17.32 -14.38
CA LEU A 68 16.25 -16.29 -13.41
C LEU A 68 17.50 -16.70 -12.61
N ALA A 69 17.76 -18.00 -12.47
CA ALA A 69 18.98 -18.50 -11.81
C ALA A 69 20.25 -18.35 -12.68
N ARG A 70 20.09 -18.14 -13.99
CA ARG A 70 21.17 -18.10 -14.98
C ARG A 70 21.52 -16.70 -15.48
N THR A 71 20.74 -15.68 -15.13
CA THR A 71 21.14 -14.29 -15.33
C THR A 71 22.23 -13.93 -14.32
N PRO A 72 23.34 -13.28 -14.74
CA PRO A 72 24.26 -12.67 -13.79
C PRO A 72 23.43 -11.74 -12.90
N ARG A 73 23.51 -11.91 -11.57
CA ARG A 73 22.93 -10.93 -10.64
C ARG A 73 23.64 -9.61 -10.91
N LEU A 74 23.04 -8.73 -11.71
CA LEU A 74 23.50 -7.35 -11.86
C LEU A 74 23.67 -6.81 -10.44
N ASN A 75 24.82 -6.19 -10.19
CA ASN A 75 24.98 -5.47 -8.95
C ASN A 75 23.89 -4.40 -8.91
N SER A 76 23.13 -4.31 -7.81
CA SER A 76 22.02 -3.36 -7.71
C SER A 76 22.39 -1.89 -8.01
N ARG A 77 23.68 -1.54 -7.96
CA ARG A 77 24.21 -0.22 -8.37
C ARG A 77 24.43 -0.03 -9.87
N GLU A 78 24.44 -1.09 -10.65
CA GLU A 78 24.65 -1.06 -12.11
C GLU A 78 23.35 -0.76 -12.88
N VAL A 79 22.23 -0.61 -12.17
CA VAL A 79 20.95 -0.17 -12.72
C VAL A 79 21.08 1.24 -13.27
N ASP A 80 20.59 1.45 -14.50
CA ASP A 80 20.53 2.77 -15.11
C ASP A 80 19.49 3.65 -14.39
N ARG A 81 20.01 4.58 -13.59
CA ARG A 81 19.24 5.61 -12.88
C ARG A 81 19.35 7.00 -13.52
N SER A 82 19.73 7.08 -14.80
CA SER A 82 19.85 8.35 -15.54
C SER A 82 18.55 9.15 -15.61
N LYS A 83 17.41 8.46 -15.49
CA LYS A 83 16.06 9.05 -15.40
C LYS A 83 15.52 9.09 -13.97
N GLY A 84 16.40 8.97 -12.98
CA GLY A 84 16.09 8.94 -11.57
C GLY A 84 15.65 7.56 -11.04
N PRO A 85 15.35 7.45 -9.73
CA PRO A 85 15.45 8.50 -8.71
C PRO A 85 16.83 9.16 -8.64
N PHE A 86 16.84 10.47 -8.41
CA PHE A 86 18.04 11.30 -8.44
C PHE A 86 18.63 11.48 -7.05
N ASP A 87 19.95 11.57 -6.95
CA ASP A 87 20.63 12.16 -5.80
C ASP A 87 20.50 13.69 -5.85
N ARG A 88 20.44 14.35 -4.69
CA ARG A 88 20.38 15.82 -4.61
C ARG A 88 21.51 16.52 -5.39
N THR A 89 22.67 15.89 -5.55
CA THR A 89 23.81 16.43 -6.31
C THR A 89 23.66 16.37 -7.83
N GLU A 90 22.63 15.69 -8.33
CA GLU A 90 22.38 15.50 -9.77
C GLU A 90 21.31 16.44 -10.33
N VAL A 91 20.71 17.25 -9.47
CA VAL A 91 19.74 18.28 -9.84
C VAL A 91 20.23 19.63 -9.36
N ASP A 92 20.01 20.68 -10.15
CA ASP A 92 20.45 22.03 -9.79
C ASP A 92 19.67 22.55 -8.57
N ASP A 93 18.35 22.44 -8.63
CA ASP A 93 17.43 22.85 -7.57
C ASP A 93 16.27 21.87 -7.38
N LEU A 94 15.34 22.22 -6.48
CA LEU A 94 14.14 21.45 -6.19
C LEU A 94 12.87 22.15 -6.70
N GLU A 95 12.97 22.98 -7.75
CA GLU A 95 11.82 23.70 -8.29
C GLU A 95 10.73 22.72 -8.76
N GLY A 96 9.47 23.05 -8.44
CA GLY A 96 8.32 22.19 -8.73
C GLY A 96 8.18 20.96 -7.83
N ARG A 97 9.07 20.80 -6.84
CA ARG A 97 9.06 19.66 -5.90
C ARG A 97 8.63 20.11 -4.52
N VAL A 98 7.96 19.21 -3.80
CA VAL A 98 7.70 19.35 -2.37
C VAL A 98 8.81 18.60 -1.63
N ASP A 99 9.56 19.34 -0.82
CA ASP A 99 10.70 18.81 -0.05
C ASP A 99 10.25 18.35 1.34
N PHE A 100 10.47 17.05 1.60
CA PHE A 100 10.23 16.39 2.89
C PHE A 100 11.55 16.10 3.62
N GLY A 101 12.62 16.84 3.34
CA GLY A 101 13.95 16.67 3.92
C GLY A 101 14.78 15.65 3.16
N SER A 102 14.54 14.35 3.39
CA SER A 102 15.33 13.29 2.73
C SER A 102 14.75 12.84 1.38
N ILE A 103 13.50 13.20 1.10
CA ILE A 103 12.79 12.91 -0.15
C ILE A 103 12.16 14.21 -0.65
N ALA A 104 12.35 14.54 -1.92
CA ALA A 104 11.58 15.58 -2.61
C ALA A 104 10.85 14.99 -3.82
N ILE A 105 9.55 15.29 -3.95
CA ILE A 105 8.66 14.68 -4.95
C ILE A 105 7.99 15.73 -5.84
N VAL A 106 7.69 15.37 -7.08
CA VAL A 106 6.79 16.15 -7.94
C VAL A 106 5.36 15.67 -7.69
N PRO A 107 4.44 16.53 -7.21
CA PRO A 107 3.05 16.13 -7.05
C PRO A 107 2.39 15.79 -8.38
N ILE A 108 1.65 14.68 -8.41
CA ILE A 108 0.84 14.28 -9.56
C ILE A 108 -0.59 14.80 -9.36
N ALA A 109 -1.30 15.10 -10.45
CA ALA A 109 -2.73 15.43 -10.38
C ALA A 109 -3.51 14.30 -9.70
N GLU A 110 -4.52 14.65 -8.90
CA GLU A 110 -5.38 13.70 -8.17
C GLU A 110 -4.65 12.83 -7.12
N MET A 111 -3.38 13.11 -6.86
CA MET A 111 -2.60 12.42 -5.85
C MET A 111 -2.99 12.85 -4.43
N GLU A 112 -3.31 11.89 -3.59
CA GLU A 112 -3.37 12.05 -2.14
C GLU A 112 -2.01 11.66 -1.54
N LEU A 113 -1.49 12.52 -0.66
CA LEU A 113 -0.23 12.30 0.02
C LEU A 113 -0.44 12.08 1.51
N ARG A 114 0.13 10.99 2.01
CA ARG A 114 0.07 10.58 3.42
C ARG A 114 1.47 10.46 3.98
N LEU A 115 1.64 10.89 5.22
CA LEU A 115 2.90 10.73 5.94
C LEU A 115 2.79 9.57 6.90
N ASP A 116 3.82 8.72 6.87
CA ASP A 116 3.94 7.57 7.76
C ASP A 116 4.73 8.00 8.99
N VAL A 117 4.11 7.92 10.16
CA VAL A 117 4.81 8.17 11.42
C VAL A 117 5.18 6.86 12.10
N ASP A 118 6.26 6.88 12.86
CA ASP A 118 6.69 5.77 13.70
C ASP A 118 5.62 5.41 14.76
N GLU A 119 5.88 4.36 15.53
CA GLU A 119 4.93 3.89 16.55
C GLU A 119 4.68 4.93 17.66
N SER A 120 5.69 5.74 17.97
CA SER A 120 5.56 6.83 18.95
C SER A 120 4.83 8.06 18.38
N GLY A 121 4.71 8.16 17.06
CA GLY A 121 4.12 9.29 16.35
C GLY A 121 5.00 10.54 16.35
N GLN A 122 6.29 10.40 16.66
CA GLN A 122 7.22 11.52 16.81
C GLN A 122 8.03 11.77 15.55
N GLU A 123 8.30 10.75 14.75
CA GLU A 123 9.15 10.85 13.56
C GLU A 123 8.41 10.42 12.31
N ILE A 124 8.54 11.21 11.24
CA ILE A 124 8.05 10.83 9.91
C ILE A 124 9.07 9.88 9.30
N THR A 125 8.62 8.66 9.05
CA THR A 125 9.42 7.52 8.59
C THR A 125 9.27 7.22 7.10
N GLY A 126 8.21 7.73 6.48
CA GLY A 126 7.89 7.43 5.09
C GLY A 126 6.81 8.33 4.52
N LEU A 127 6.54 8.11 3.24
CA LEU A 127 5.57 8.84 2.46
C LEU A 127 4.75 7.82 1.65
N THR A 128 3.44 7.91 1.69
CA THR A 128 2.56 7.11 0.83
C THR A 128 1.82 8.03 -0.14
N ALA A 129 2.07 7.85 -1.42
CA ALA A 129 1.33 8.50 -2.50
C ALA A 129 0.21 7.57 -2.98
N ILE A 130 -0.99 8.11 -3.15
CA ILE A 130 -2.17 7.37 -3.60
C ILE A 130 -2.76 8.09 -4.80
N VAL A 131 -2.99 7.36 -5.89
CA VAL A 131 -3.67 7.86 -7.10
C VAL A 131 -4.69 6.80 -7.52
N GLY A 132 -5.98 7.14 -7.49
CA GLY A 132 -7.06 6.17 -7.72
C GLY A 132 -6.99 4.99 -6.74
N GLU A 133 -6.85 3.78 -7.27
CA GLU A 133 -6.73 2.52 -6.51
C GLU A 133 -5.28 2.01 -6.44
N SER A 134 -4.31 2.86 -6.78
CA SER A 134 -2.88 2.58 -6.72
C SER A 134 -2.25 3.32 -5.56
N ALA A 135 -1.33 2.66 -4.85
CA ALA A 135 -0.54 3.29 -3.82
C ALA A 135 0.95 2.96 -3.97
N CYS A 136 1.80 3.95 -3.70
CA CYS A 136 3.25 3.84 -3.65
C CYS A 136 3.75 4.36 -2.29
N GLN A 137 4.19 3.46 -1.44
CA GLN A 137 4.84 3.81 -0.17
C GLN A 137 6.35 3.88 -0.36
N MET A 138 6.98 4.97 0.08
CA MET A 138 8.41 5.22 -0.08
C MET A 138 9.11 5.49 1.24
N GLN A 139 10.32 4.93 1.35
CA GLN A 139 11.23 5.14 2.47
C GLN A 139 12.67 5.21 1.95
N VAL A 140 13.50 6.05 2.57
CA VAL A 140 14.91 6.16 2.23
C VAL A 140 15.78 5.77 3.41
N PHE A 141 16.82 5.01 3.13
CA PHE A 141 17.79 4.54 4.10
C PHE A 141 19.19 5.02 3.74
N ALA A 142 20.06 5.16 4.74
CA ALA A 142 21.48 5.33 4.55
C ALA A 142 22.10 4.06 3.97
N ALA A 143 23.00 4.20 2.99
CA ALA A 143 23.73 3.10 2.39
C ALA A 143 25.26 3.32 2.48
N PRO A 144 26.07 2.25 2.44
CA PRO A 144 27.53 2.35 2.36
C PRO A 144 27.99 3.12 1.11
N LYS A 145 29.22 3.64 1.14
CA LYS A 145 29.81 4.31 -0.04
C LYS A 145 30.09 3.35 -1.19
N SER A 146 30.37 2.08 -0.92
CA SER A 146 30.96 1.14 -1.87
C SER A 146 30.03 0.04 -2.36
N SER A 147 28.90 -0.21 -1.69
CA SER A 147 27.97 -1.29 -2.05
C SER A 147 26.52 -0.81 -2.00
N GLY A 148 25.68 -1.39 -2.86
CA GLY A 148 24.23 -1.34 -2.70
C GLY A 148 23.77 -2.19 -1.52
N VAL A 149 22.57 -1.93 -1.02
CA VAL A 149 21.93 -2.73 0.04
C VAL A 149 20.69 -3.47 -0.46
N TRP A 150 20.20 -3.14 -1.66
CA TRP A 150 18.95 -3.69 -2.17
C TRP A 150 18.99 -5.21 -2.29
N ASP A 151 20.03 -5.79 -2.88
CA ASP A 151 20.12 -7.24 -3.07
C ASP A 151 19.99 -8.03 -1.75
N GLY A 152 20.64 -7.54 -0.69
CA GLY A 152 20.53 -8.15 0.64
C GLY A 152 19.15 -7.95 1.26
N ILE A 153 18.59 -6.73 1.18
CA ILE A 153 17.27 -6.43 1.73
C ILE A 153 16.18 -7.23 0.99
N ARG A 154 16.28 -7.35 -0.33
CA ARG A 154 15.38 -8.13 -1.18
C ARG A 154 15.35 -9.59 -0.78
N GLY A 155 16.53 -10.21 -0.58
CA GLY A 155 16.64 -11.58 -0.08
C GLY A 155 16.03 -11.74 1.32
N GLU A 156 16.29 -10.79 2.24
CA GLU A 156 15.69 -10.80 3.58
C GLU A 156 14.16 -10.71 3.54
N ILE A 157 13.59 -9.86 2.66
CA ILE A 157 12.13 -9.74 2.47
C ILE A 157 11.55 -11.03 1.88
N HIS A 158 12.20 -11.59 0.85
CA HIS A 158 11.81 -12.85 0.22
C HIS A 158 11.70 -13.97 1.26
N ASP A 159 12.75 -14.19 2.06
CA ASP A 159 12.80 -15.26 3.05
C ASP A 159 11.75 -15.06 4.16
N ASN A 160 11.55 -13.81 4.60
CA ASN A 160 10.52 -13.49 5.59
C ASN A 160 9.10 -13.79 5.09
N LEU A 161 8.80 -13.45 3.84
CA LEU A 161 7.49 -13.72 3.23
C LEU A 161 7.19 -15.21 3.10
N LEU A 162 8.18 -15.99 2.65
CA LEU A 162 8.02 -17.44 2.59
C LEU A 162 7.74 -18.04 3.97
N SER A 163 8.40 -17.53 5.03
CA SER A 163 8.18 -18.00 6.40
C SER A 163 6.77 -17.69 6.95
N THR A 164 6.08 -16.71 6.38
CA THR A 164 4.73 -16.28 6.79
C THR A 164 3.62 -16.81 5.88
N GLY A 165 3.95 -17.72 4.96
CA GLY A 165 3.00 -18.34 4.04
C GLY A 165 2.62 -17.47 2.84
N GLY A 166 3.40 -16.42 2.55
CA GLY A 166 3.31 -15.65 1.32
C GLY A 166 4.11 -16.27 0.18
N THR A 167 3.98 -15.68 -1.01
CA THR A 167 4.81 -15.99 -2.18
C THR A 167 5.63 -14.76 -2.56
N ALA A 168 6.85 -14.97 -3.04
CA ALA A 168 7.73 -13.90 -3.52
C ALA A 168 8.42 -14.34 -4.81
N GLN A 169 8.40 -13.49 -5.83
CA GLN A 169 9.00 -13.72 -7.13
C GLN A 169 9.90 -12.54 -7.48
N GLU A 170 11.16 -12.82 -7.80
CA GLU A 170 12.07 -11.80 -8.32
C GLU A 170 11.84 -11.59 -9.81
N MET A 171 11.72 -10.34 -10.23
CA MET A 171 11.61 -9.96 -11.65
C MET A 171 12.55 -8.79 -11.95
N VAL A 172 12.92 -8.60 -13.22
CA VAL A 172 13.69 -7.43 -13.66
C VAL A 172 12.71 -6.41 -14.23
N GLY A 173 12.54 -5.29 -13.53
CA GLY A 173 11.72 -4.17 -13.95
C GLY A 173 12.54 -2.96 -14.40
N ALA A 174 11.85 -1.83 -14.57
CA ALA A 174 12.42 -0.64 -15.21
C ALA A 174 13.44 0.11 -14.33
N LEU A 175 13.47 -0.19 -13.03
CA LEU A 175 14.40 0.33 -12.03
C LEU A 175 15.28 -0.78 -11.43
N GLY A 176 15.49 -1.86 -12.19
CA GLY A 176 16.32 -3.00 -11.78
C GLY A 176 15.50 -4.16 -11.22
N TYR A 177 16.09 -4.95 -10.34
CA TYR A 177 15.38 -6.08 -9.75
C TYR A 177 14.25 -5.62 -8.82
N GLU A 178 13.11 -6.27 -8.93
CA GLU A 178 11.90 -6.06 -8.15
C GLU A 178 11.49 -7.36 -7.47
N LEU A 179 10.74 -7.26 -6.37
CA LEU A 179 10.18 -8.41 -5.68
C LEU A 179 8.66 -8.31 -5.69
N HIS A 180 8.03 -9.16 -6.48
CA HIS A 180 6.58 -9.26 -6.62
C HIS A 180 6.07 -10.29 -5.62
N VAL A 181 5.14 -9.88 -4.76
CA VAL A 181 4.74 -10.66 -3.60
C VAL A 181 3.24 -10.81 -3.51
N ARG A 182 2.80 -11.91 -2.89
CA ARG A 182 1.41 -12.09 -2.45
C ARG A 182 1.41 -12.53 -1.00
N MET A 183 0.71 -11.76 -0.16
CA MET A 183 0.58 -12.04 1.26
C MET A 183 -0.82 -12.56 1.58
N PRO A 184 -0.96 -13.60 2.41
CA PRO A 184 -2.27 -13.97 2.93
C PRO A 184 -2.80 -12.83 3.80
N ALA A 185 -4.01 -12.39 3.52
CA ALA A 185 -4.75 -11.40 4.28
C ALA A 185 -6.06 -12.03 4.77
N THR A 186 -6.53 -11.58 5.93
CA THR A 186 -7.86 -12.01 6.39
C THR A 186 -8.90 -11.07 5.78
N GLY A 187 -9.76 -11.62 4.94
CA GLY A 187 -10.88 -10.90 4.36
C GLY A 187 -11.94 -10.54 5.42
N PRO A 188 -12.82 -9.57 5.13
CA PRO A 188 -13.89 -9.16 6.06
C PRO A 188 -14.85 -10.30 6.42
N ASP A 189 -14.94 -11.32 5.57
CA ASP A 189 -15.75 -12.54 5.73
C ASP A 189 -15.00 -13.66 6.46
N GLY A 190 -13.79 -13.40 6.97
CA GLY A 190 -12.94 -14.39 7.62
C GLY A 190 -12.25 -15.36 6.66
N ARG A 191 -12.43 -15.20 5.34
CA ARG A 191 -11.71 -16.01 4.35
C ARG A 191 -10.33 -15.43 4.09
N THR A 192 -9.37 -16.31 3.77
CA THR A 192 -8.05 -15.87 3.33
C THR A 192 -8.15 -15.24 1.95
N THR A 193 -7.90 -13.94 1.87
CA THR A 193 -7.64 -13.21 0.62
C THR A 193 -6.14 -13.10 0.42
N HIS A 194 -5.69 -12.70 -0.77
CA HIS A 194 -4.28 -12.43 -1.02
C HIS A 194 -4.12 -10.97 -1.42
N SER A 195 -3.19 -10.27 -0.76
CA SER A 195 -2.81 -8.90 -1.10
C SER A 195 -1.52 -8.94 -1.92
N ALA A 196 -1.58 -8.39 -3.14
CA ALA A 196 -0.42 -8.25 -4.02
C ALA A 196 0.34 -6.97 -3.70
N ALA A 197 1.67 -7.04 -3.73
CA ALA A 197 2.54 -5.87 -3.65
C ALA A 197 3.81 -6.09 -4.46
N THR A 198 4.43 -4.99 -4.92
CA THR A 198 5.71 -5.03 -5.63
C THR A 198 6.71 -4.14 -4.90
N PHE A 199 7.80 -4.72 -4.41
CA PHE A 199 8.90 -3.98 -3.84
C PHE A 199 9.88 -3.57 -4.94
N VAL A 200 10.14 -2.28 -5.03
CA VAL A 200 11.12 -1.67 -5.91
C VAL A 200 12.22 -1.05 -5.05
N GLY A 201 13.47 -1.36 -5.36
CA GLY A 201 14.61 -0.86 -4.61
C GLY A 201 15.64 -0.21 -5.53
N VAL A 202 16.07 1.01 -5.18
CA VAL A 202 17.06 1.76 -5.96
C VAL A 202 18.22 2.16 -5.06
N ASP A 203 19.42 1.69 -5.39
CA ASP A 203 20.66 2.05 -4.71
C ASP A 203 21.30 3.29 -5.35
N GLY A 204 21.44 4.36 -4.57
CA GLY A 204 22.09 5.61 -4.98
C GLY A 204 23.38 5.93 -4.21
N PRO A 205 23.92 7.15 -4.38
CA PRO A 205 25.10 7.62 -3.67
C PRO A 205 24.90 7.72 -2.14
N ARG A 206 25.27 6.65 -1.43
CA ARG A 206 25.16 6.54 0.05
C ARG A 206 23.73 6.56 0.60
N TRP A 207 22.74 6.34 -0.25
CA TRP A 207 21.34 6.16 0.11
C TRP A 207 20.74 4.99 -0.67
N PHE A 208 19.63 4.48 -0.16
CA PHE A 208 18.81 3.45 -0.79
C PHE A 208 17.34 3.86 -0.66
N LEU A 209 16.62 3.92 -1.78
CA LEU A 209 15.17 4.17 -1.81
C LEU A 209 14.44 2.84 -1.95
N ARG A 210 13.51 2.58 -1.04
CA ARG A 210 12.56 1.47 -1.14
C ARG A 210 11.18 2.04 -1.45
N ALA A 211 10.56 1.55 -2.52
CA ALA A 211 9.16 1.78 -2.83
C ALA A 211 8.37 0.47 -2.75
N VAL A 212 7.14 0.54 -2.28
CA VAL A 212 6.19 -0.59 -2.25
C VAL A 212 4.94 -0.16 -3.02
N LEU A 213 4.73 -0.81 -4.17
CA LEU A 213 3.53 -0.65 -4.97
C LEU A 213 2.44 -1.59 -4.46
N SER A 214 1.21 -1.11 -4.36
CA SER A 214 0.06 -1.89 -3.93
C SER A 214 -1.22 -1.43 -4.62
N GLY A 215 -2.29 -2.23 -4.49
CA GLY A 215 -3.54 -2.00 -5.22
C GLY A 215 -3.36 -2.27 -6.72
N LYS A 216 -3.93 -1.42 -7.59
CA LYS A 216 -3.80 -1.58 -9.04
C LYS A 216 -2.35 -1.54 -9.51
N ALA A 217 -1.50 -0.71 -8.90
CA ALA A 217 -0.07 -0.65 -9.24
C ALA A 217 0.74 -1.93 -8.96
N ALA A 218 0.19 -2.90 -8.22
CA ALA A 218 0.80 -4.22 -8.02
C ALA A 218 0.21 -5.31 -8.94
N MET A 219 -0.80 -4.99 -9.75
CA MET A 219 -1.57 -5.97 -10.54
C MET A 219 -1.70 -5.57 -12.02
N GLU A 220 -1.60 -4.28 -12.35
CA GLU A 220 -1.82 -3.73 -13.68
C GLU A 220 -0.59 -2.93 -14.14
N ASP A 221 -0.03 -3.29 -15.29
CA ASP A 221 1.22 -2.71 -15.81
C ASP A 221 1.12 -1.19 -16.04
N GLU A 222 -0.01 -0.69 -16.54
CA GLU A 222 -0.23 0.74 -16.79
C GLU A 222 -0.23 1.55 -15.48
N ALA A 223 -0.88 1.00 -14.44
CA ALA A 223 -0.91 1.60 -13.12
C ALA A 223 0.47 1.53 -12.43
N ALA A 224 1.22 0.45 -12.65
CA ALA A 224 2.59 0.32 -12.18
C ALA A 224 3.50 1.35 -12.84
N GLU A 225 3.41 1.54 -14.16
CA GLU A 225 4.22 2.50 -14.91
C GLU A 225 3.99 3.94 -14.43
N GLN A 226 2.74 4.33 -14.12
CA GLN A 226 2.45 5.64 -13.53
C GLN A 226 3.19 5.85 -12.19
N MET A 227 3.24 4.83 -11.35
CA MET A 227 3.95 4.88 -10.07
C MET A 227 5.47 4.79 -10.24
N LEU A 228 5.96 4.07 -11.25
CA LEU A 228 7.38 4.04 -11.59
C LEU A 228 7.86 5.41 -12.11
N GLU A 229 7.05 6.10 -12.90
CA GLU A 229 7.34 7.48 -13.33
C GLU A 229 7.35 8.45 -12.14
N PHE A 230 6.44 8.27 -11.19
CA PHE A 230 6.48 9.00 -9.91
C PHE A 230 7.79 8.76 -9.16
N ILE A 231 8.23 7.50 -9.04
CA ILE A 231 9.49 7.11 -8.38
C ILE A 231 10.69 7.70 -9.11
N ARG A 232 10.74 7.64 -10.45
CA ARG A 232 11.77 8.27 -11.30
C ARG A 232 11.89 9.76 -11.02
N GLY A 233 10.75 10.42 -10.80
CA GLY A 233 10.68 11.81 -10.41
C GLY A 233 11.43 12.10 -9.11
N VAL A 234 11.52 11.20 -8.14
CA VAL A 234 12.03 11.47 -6.78
C VAL A 234 13.47 11.99 -6.76
N VAL A 235 13.74 12.98 -5.90
CA VAL A 235 15.09 13.40 -5.52
C VAL A 235 15.35 13.01 -4.07
N VAL A 236 16.48 12.36 -3.82
CA VAL A 236 16.91 11.89 -2.50
C VAL A 236 18.04 12.75 -1.96
N THR A 237 17.87 13.22 -0.72
CA THR A 237 18.90 13.99 0.00
C THR A 237 19.43 13.16 1.15
N ARG A 238 20.64 12.58 1.00
CA ARG A 238 21.27 11.79 2.08
C ARG A 238 21.68 12.64 3.30
N GLY A 239 22.02 13.92 3.08
CA GLY A 239 22.59 14.80 4.09
C GLY A 239 24.04 14.46 4.48
N GLY A 240 24.65 15.33 5.29
CA GLY A 240 26.06 15.22 5.69
C GLY A 240 26.31 14.38 6.94
N GLU A 241 25.29 14.12 7.75
CA GLU A 241 25.41 13.48 9.06
C GLU A 241 25.87 12.02 8.96
N PRO A 242 26.78 11.58 9.87
CA PRO A 242 27.10 10.16 10.02
C PRO A 242 25.84 9.36 10.36
N ARG A 243 25.58 8.29 9.61
CA ARG A 243 24.49 7.33 9.90
C ARG A 243 24.96 5.92 9.59
N ALA A 244 24.45 4.95 10.32
CA ALA A 244 24.74 3.55 10.07
C ALA A 244 24.11 3.10 8.74
N PRO A 245 24.69 2.11 8.04
CA PRO A 245 24.01 1.47 6.92
C PRO A 245 22.64 0.93 7.35
N ARG A 246 21.63 1.06 6.47
CA ARG A 246 20.22 0.70 6.69
C ARG A 246 19.50 1.50 7.77
N GLU A 247 20.10 2.57 8.30
CA GLU A 247 19.39 3.54 9.14
C GLU A 247 18.43 4.36 8.27
N LEU A 248 17.19 4.53 8.73
CA LEU A 248 16.19 5.35 8.04
C LEU A 248 16.61 6.82 8.01
N LEU A 249 16.41 7.48 6.87
CA LEU A 249 16.64 8.91 6.76
C LEU A 249 15.38 9.69 7.19
N PRO A 250 15.52 10.68 8.09
CA PRO A 250 14.36 11.37 8.64
C PRO A 250 13.67 12.21 7.58
N LEU A 251 12.34 12.16 7.59
CA LEU A 251 11.50 13.08 6.81
C LEU A 251 10.99 14.22 7.69
N ARG A 252 10.57 15.31 7.05
CA ARG A 252 10.08 16.52 7.69
C ARG A 252 8.84 17.04 6.97
N LEU A 253 8.02 17.80 7.69
CA LEU A 253 6.95 18.56 7.05
C LEU A 253 7.54 19.71 6.22
N PRO A 254 7.01 20.00 5.02
CA PRO A 254 7.47 21.13 4.23
C PRO A 254 7.18 22.45 4.96
N GLU A 255 8.10 23.42 4.87
CA GLU A 255 7.99 24.71 5.58
C GLU A 255 6.78 25.57 5.15
N ASN A 256 6.15 25.24 4.02
CA ASN A 256 4.97 25.94 3.47
C ASN A 256 3.66 25.16 3.64
N THR A 257 3.65 24.09 4.44
CA THR A 257 2.44 23.35 4.75
C THR A 257 1.85 23.90 6.04
N GLU A 258 0.90 24.83 5.93
CA GLU A 258 -0.05 25.07 7.01
C GLU A 258 -0.74 23.73 7.29
N PRO A 259 -0.56 23.09 8.47
CA PRO A 259 -1.28 21.88 8.77
C PRO A 259 -2.76 22.23 8.72
N VAL A 260 -3.54 21.50 7.92
CA VAL A 260 -4.99 21.54 8.04
C VAL A 260 -5.26 20.99 9.44
N ARG A 261 -5.42 21.88 10.42
CA ARG A 261 -6.01 21.52 11.70
C ARG A 261 -7.37 20.95 11.35
N GLU A 262 -7.50 19.64 11.53
CA GLU A 262 -8.79 19.02 11.69
C GLU A 262 -9.56 19.91 12.67
N TYR A 263 -10.76 20.34 12.29
CA TYR A 263 -11.64 21.02 13.22
C TYR A 263 -11.84 20.04 14.37
N ASP A 264 -11.29 20.36 15.55
CA ASP A 264 -11.74 19.76 16.80
C ASP A 264 -13.22 20.10 16.94
N GLU A 265 -14.09 19.21 16.46
CA GLU A 265 -15.48 19.16 16.86
C GLU A 265 -15.55 18.69 18.32
N ALA A 266 -15.27 19.60 19.25
CA ALA A 266 -15.79 19.56 20.64
C ALA A 266 -15.46 20.85 21.38
N GLY A 267 -15.95 21.97 20.85
CA GLY A 267 -15.92 23.27 21.50
C GLY A 267 -17.19 24.08 21.27
N GLU A 268 -18.30 23.45 20.87
CA GLU A 268 -19.62 24.07 21.00
C GLU A 268 -19.95 24.15 22.48
N GLN A 269 -19.63 25.30 23.09
CA GLN A 269 -20.41 25.80 24.21
C GLN A 269 -21.84 26.00 23.71
N LEU A 270 -22.63 24.92 23.80
CA LEU A 270 -24.07 25.02 23.89
C LEU A 270 -24.38 26.09 24.95
N PRO A 271 -25.13 27.15 24.62
CA PRO A 271 -25.55 28.11 25.62
C PRO A 271 -26.29 27.36 26.72
N ASN A 272 -25.86 27.57 27.95
CA ASN A 272 -26.36 26.89 29.14
C ASN A 272 -27.88 27.16 29.26
N PRO A 273 -28.77 26.15 29.23
CA PRO A 273 -30.22 26.36 29.26
C PRO A 273 -30.76 26.84 30.62
N PHE A 274 -29.89 27.28 31.53
CA PHE A 274 -30.23 27.67 32.90
C PHE A 274 -30.00 29.15 33.22
N ASP A 275 -29.65 29.98 32.24
CA ASP A 275 -29.77 31.42 32.42
C ASP A 275 -31.24 31.82 32.34
N ARG A 276 -31.91 31.78 33.50
CA ARG A 276 -33.23 32.38 33.71
C ARG A 276 -33.16 33.83 33.26
N GLY A 277 -34.00 34.18 32.28
CA GLY A 277 -34.23 35.57 31.89
C GLY A 277 -34.70 36.43 33.07
N PRO A 278 -34.62 37.76 32.96
CA PRO A 278 -34.90 38.67 34.07
C PRO A 278 -36.33 38.47 34.61
N GLU A 279 -36.43 38.25 35.92
CA GLU A 279 -37.70 38.23 36.65
C GLU A 279 -38.43 39.57 36.44
N ILE A 280 -39.55 39.54 35.71
CA ILE A 280 -40.48 40.66 35.65
C ILE A 280 -41.20 40.69 37.00
N THR A 281 -40.74 41.55 37.91
CA THR A 281 -41.51 41.91 39.11
C THR A 281 -42.58 42.91 38.70
N GLU A 282 -43.82 42.42 38.61
CA GLU A 282 -45.03 43.23 38.51
C GLU A 282 -45.26 43.95 39.84
N ILE A 283 -45.24 45.29 39.85
CA ILE A 283 -45.69 46.12 40.97
C ILE A 283 -46.99 46.80 40.53
N ARG A 284 -48.00 46.62 41.37
CA ARG A 284 -49.41 47.05 41.27
C ARG A 284 -49.62 48.54 41.02
#